data_AF-A0A845Z6N2-F1
#
_entry.id   AF-A0A845Z6N2-F1
#
_cell.length_a   1.000
_cell.length_b   1.000
_cell.length_c   1.000
_cell.angle_alpha   90.00
_cell.angle_beta   90.00
_cell.angle_gamma   90.00
#
_symmetry.space_group_name_H-M   'P 1'
#
loop_
_entity.id
_entity.type
_entity.pdbx_description
1 polymer ?
#
loop_
_entity_poly.entity_id
_entity_poly.type
_entity_poly.pdbx_seq_one_letter_code
_entity_poly.pdbx_strand_id
1 'polypeptide(L)' 'MLTYQELSQKPRQFLALTGYTVEEFDALGPYFEAEFKKYVSEYRLDGKKRTHRRTRKVSF' A
#
# COMPACT_ATOMS: atom_id res chain seq x y z
N MET A 1 2.57 3.90 19.94
CA MET A 1 2.89 4.09 18.51
C MET A 1 1.70 4.81 17.91
N LEU A 2 1.92 5.88 17.15
CA LEU A 2 0.83 6.69 16.61
C LEU A 2 0.13 5.93 15.48
N THR A 3 -1.18 5.71 15.60
CA THR A 3 -1.97 4.97 14.59
C THR A 3 -2.77 5.91 13.69
N TYR A 4 -3.14 5.44 12.50
CA TYR A 4 -4.03 6.16 11.60
C TYR A 4 -5.39 6.45 12.27
N GLN A 5 -5.96 5.48 12.99
CA GLN A 5 -7.23 5.67 13.71
C GLN A 5 -7.14 6.81 14.73
N GLU A 6 -6.08 6.89 15.52
CA GLU A 6 -5.89 7.97 16.50
C GLU A 6 -5.66 9.34 15.83
N LEU A 7 -4.96 9.37 14.69
CA LEU A 7 -4.67 10.59 13.94
C LEU A 7 -5.87 11.13 13.18
N SER A 8 -6.66 10.25 12.54
CA SER A 8 -7.85 10.63 11.76
C SER A 8 -8.90 11.36 12.61
N GLN A 9 -8.95 11.08 13.93
CA GLN A 9 -9.82 11.77 14.88
C GLN A 9 -9.33 13.18 15.26
N LYS A 10 -8.17 13.61 14.76
CA LYS A 10 -7.57 14.93 15.04
C LYS A 10 -7.33 15.70 13.74
N PRO A 11 -8.38 16.27 13.11
CA PRO A 11 -8.30 16.83 11.75
C PRO A 11 -7.18 17.86 11.54
N ARG A 12 -6.94 18.76 12.52
CA ARG A 12 -5.86 19.75 12.42
C ARG A 12 -4.46 19.12 12.41
N GLN A 13 -4.24 18.09 13.23
CA GLN A 13 -2.96 17.39 13.28
C GLN A 13 -2.78 16.53 12.03
N PHE A 14 -3.85 15.88 11.58
CA PHE A 14 -3.86 15.09 10.35
C PHE A 14 -3.53 15.96 9.14
N LEU A 15 -4.17 17.12 9.00
CA LEU A 15 -3.92 18.09 7.94
C LEU A 15 -2.49 18.63 7.99
N ALA A 16 -1.99 18.97 9.18
CA ALA A 16 -0.61 19.45 9.33
C ALA A 16 0.44 18.38 8.96
N LEU A 17 0.14 17.10 9.20
CA LEU A 17 1.06 15.99 8.93
C LEU A 17 1.05 15.56 7.46
N THR A 18 -0.14 15.50 6.85
CA THR A 18 -0.33 14.90 5.52
C THR A 18 -0.52 15.95 4.43
N GLY A 19 -0.92 17.17 4.77
CA GLY A 19 -1.37 18.19 3.83
C GLY A 19 -2.79 18.00 3.31
N TYR A 20 -3.49 16.94 3.73
CA TYR A 20 -4.84 16.58 3.27
C TYR A 20 -5.82 16.50 4.45
N THR A 21 -7.09 16.76 4.16
CA THR A 21 -8.17 16.30 5.05
C THR A 21 -8.23 14.77 5.07
N VAL A 22 -8.90 14.20 6.06
CA VAL A 22 -9.07 12.73 6.15
C VAL A 22 -9.78 12.20 4.90
N GLU A 23 -10.82 12.91 4.44
CA GLU A 23 -11.61 12.55 3.26
C GLU A 23 -10.77 12.56 1.98
N GLU A 24 -9.97 13.61 1.77
CA GLU A 24 -9.06 13.71 0.62
C GLU A 24 -7.98 12.62 0.66
N PHE A 25 -7.43 12.32 1.84
CA PHE A 25 -6.44 11.28 2.00
C PHE A 25 -7.02 9.89 1.72
N ASP A 26 -8.23 9.62 2.21
CA ASP A 26 -8.93 8.35 1.96
C ASP A 26 -9.27 8.17 0.49
N ALA A 27 -9.57 9.25 -0.23
CA ALA A 27 -9.80 9.23 -1.67
C ALA A 27 -8.56 8.79 -2.48
N LEU A 28 -7.34 8.88 -1.92
CA LEU A 28 -6.11 8.36 -2.54
C LEU A 28 -5.98 6.84 -2.41
N GLY A 29 -6.71 6.22 -1.48
CA GLY A 29 -6.63 4.79 -1.16
C GLY A 29 -6.73 3.88 -2.39
N PRO A 30 -7.76 4.01 -3.25
CA PRO A 30 -7.92 3.16 -4.43
C PRO A 30 -6.74 3.22 -5.42
N TYR A 31 -6.14 4.40 -5.61
CA TYR A 31 -4.99 4.59 -6.50
C TYR A 31 -3.75 3.92 -5.95
N PHE A 32 -3.49 4.10 -4.65
CA PHE A 32 -2.39 3.43 -3.96
C PHE A 32 -2.56 1.91 -3.97
N GLU A 33 -3.78 1.41 -3.73
CA GLU A 33 -4.05 -0.02 -3.74
C GLU A 33 -3.78 -0.65 -5.12
N ALA A 34 -4.20 0.03 -6.20
CA ALA A 34 -3.96 -0.43 -7.56
C ALA A 34 -2.46 -0.51 -7.89
N GLU A 35 -1.70 0.55 -7.60
CA GLU A 35 -0.25 0.56 -7.83
C GLU A 35 0.49 -0.40 -6.91
N PHE A 36 0.04 -0.55 -5.66
CA PHE A 36 0.61 -1.52 -4.73
C PHE A 36 0.40 -2.95 -5.22
N LYS A 37 -0.82 -3.31 -5.65
CA LYS A 37 -1.11 -4.64 -6.24
C LYS A 37 -0.23 -4.93 -7.45
N LYS A 38 -0.06 -3.96 -8.33
CA LYS A 38 0.84 -4.05 -9.48
C LYS A 38 2.28 -4.26 -9.04
N TYR A 39 2.77 -3.46 -8.09
CA TYR A 39 4.11 -3.61 -7.54
C TYR A 39 4.33 -5.00 -6.92
N VAL A 40 3.43 -5.46 -6.04
CA VAL A 40 3.59 -6.76 -5.38
C VAL A 40 3.37 -7.95 -6.31
N SER A 41 2.81 -7.75 -7.50
CA SER A 41 2.77 -8.80 -8.53
C SER A 41 4.18 -9.12 -9.06
N GLU A 42 5.05 -8.13 -9.13
CA GLU A 42 6.41 -8.24 -9.67
C GLU A 42 7.49 -8.30 -8.60
N TYR A 43 7.27 -7.65 -7.46
CA TYR A 43 8.24 -7.48 -6.38
C TYR A 43 7.71 -8.03 -5.06
N ARG A 44 8.62 -8.42 -4.18
CA ARG A 44 8.33 -8.78 -2.80
C ARG A 44 8.33 -7.51 -1.94
N LEU A 45 7.79 -7.63 -0.72
CA LEU A 45 7.77 -6.53 0.25
C LEU A 45 9.18 -6.07 0.69
N ASP A 46 10.20 -6.90 0.51
CA ASP A 46 11.61 -6.54 0.72
C ASP A 46 12.25 -5.85 -0.51
N GLY A 47 11.44 -5.51 -1.52
CA GLY A 47 11.86 -4.85 -2.76
C GLY A 47 12.51 -5.76 -3.79
N LYS A 48 12.72 -7.05 -3.49
CA LYS A 48 13.33 -7.99 -4.45
C LYS A 48 12.31 -8.45 -5.47
N LYS A 49 12.72 -8.51 -6.74
CA LYS A 49 11.87 -9.06 -7.81
C LYS A 49 11.44 -10.48 -7.45
N ARG A 50 10.15 -10.79 -7.58
CA ARG A 50 9.63 -12.14 -7.43
C ARG A 50 10.23 -13.01 -8.53
N THR A 51 10.99 -14.03 -8.12
CA THR A 51 11.40 -15.09 -9.02
C THR A 51 10.18 -15.99 -9.22
N HIS A 52 9.61 -15.97 -10.43
CA HIS A 52 8.66 -17.00 -10.83
C HIS A 52 9.36 -18.34 -10.67
N ARG A 53 8.93 -19.14 -9.68
CA ARG A 53 9.35 -20.53 -9.58
C ARG A 53 8.97 -21.18 -10.91
N ARG A 54 9.96 -21.50 -11.75
CA ARG A 54 9.74 -22.38 -12.89
C ARG A 54 9.33 -23.72 -12.30
N THR A 55 8.02 -23.95 -12.18
CA THR A 55 7.52 -25.30 -11.99
C THR A 55 7.99 -26.07 -13.23
N ARG A 56 8.94 -26.99 -13.05
CA ARG A 56 9.14 -28.03 -14.06
C ARG A 56 7.77 -28.70 -14.15
N LYS A 57 7.11 -28.58 -15.32
CA LYS A 57 5.98 -29.45 -15.63
C LYS A 57 6.56 -30.86 -15.57
N VAL A 58 6.34 -31.55 -14.46
CA VAL A 58 6.54 -32.99 -14.40
C VAL A 58 5.30 -33.55 -15.09
N SER A 59 5.49 -33.91 -16.37
CA SER A 59 4.50 -34.69 -17.11
C SER A 59 4.45 -36.08 -16.46
N PHE A 60 3.26 -36.49 -16.02
CA PHE A 60 2.96 -37.88 -15.64
C PHE A 60 2.72 -38.71 -16.90
#